data_AF-A0A2V9EU14-F1
#
_entry.id   AF-A0A2V9EU14-F1
#
_cell.length_a   1.000
_cell.length_b   1.000
_cell.length_c   1.000
_cell.angle_alpha   90.00
_cell.angle_beta   90.00
_cell.angle_gamma   90.00
#
_symmetry.space_group_name_H-M   'P 1'
#
loop_
_entity.id
_entity.type
_entity.pdbx_description
1 polymer ?
#
loop_
_entity_poly.entity_id
_entity_poly.type
_entity_poly.pdbx_seq_one_letter_code
_entity_poly.pdbx_strand_id
1 'polypeptide(L)'
;MARGLEKETAVIQVLVTPQYGQFRIAMGEVLGGCSEQRNDNSRSRPVGSKFSEEGEETLKYKMKSKIQAVLLLVVFSFALALAPTSYAQDGPSSSKNPLQVATLHWYDANQTTQFSVAGFPTGVVFDGENLWIASTFGNTITKLRPSDGTTLATFAVPGPYALAFDGANIWAGNCDGNAVTKLRASDGTILGSFPVGSCNSALVFDGTNIWVGAHNIVKLRASDGANLGSFDVGNSVYNPSEGIAFDGSNIWASNTHANGGSGNTVTKLRASDGAILGIFTVGSKPEAMAFDGANIWVSNNQSGTVTQLRARDGATLGTFAVGILPNGIAFDGVNIWVANSGNNTVTKLRVSEEGIGPRSRTFPVGTFPVNGVAFDGANVWVTNGVSNTISKL
;
A
#
# COMPACT_ATOMS: atom_id res chain seq x y z
N MET A 1 -21.11 62.48 8.30
CA MET A 1 -21.40 61.53 7.19
C MET A 1 -20.25 60.54 7.12
N ALA A 2 -20.49 59.27 7.42
CA ALA A 2 -19.48 58.22 7.31
C ALA A 2 -19.46 57.67 5.87
N ARG A 3 -18.27 57.44 5.31
CA ARG A 3 -18.09 56.58 4.13
C ARG A 3 -17.65 55.20 4.63
N GLY A 4 -18.36 54.15 4.21
CA GLY A 4 -18.00 52.78 4.55
C GLY A 4 -16.76 52.32 3.80
N LEU A 5 -15.95 51.47 4.44
CA LEU A 5 -15.02 50.60 3.72
C LEU A 5 -15.80 49.37 3.26
N GLU A 6 -15.90 49.14 1.96
CA GLU A 6 -16.16 47.79 1.45
C GLU A 6 -14.88 46.97 1.62
N LYS A 7 -15.03 45.77 2.18
CA LYS A 7 -13.96 44.77 2.25
C LYS A 7 -14.06 43.85 1.04
N GLU A 8 -13.19 44.02 0.06
CA GLU A 8 -12.95 42.97 -0.92
C GLU A 8 -12.52 41.69 -0.18
N THR A 9 -13.26 40.61 -0.40
CA THR A 9 -12.98 39.30 0.20
C THR A 9 -12.36 38.43 -0.87
N ALA A 10 -11.03 38.28 -0.83
CA ALA A 10 -10.31 37.39 -1.72
C ALA A 10 -10.71 35.92 -1.43
N VAL A 11 -11.39 35.28 -2.37
CA VAL A 11 -11.73 33.85 -2.29
C VAL A 11 -10.57 33.05 -2.87
N ILE A 12 -9.75 32.47 -1.98
CA ILE A 12 -8.66 31.56 -2.40
C ILE A 12 -9.27 30.20 -2.73
N GLN A 13 -9.38 29.89 -4.03
CA GLN A 13 -9.86 28.58 -4.49
C GLN A 13 -8.70 27.58 -4.52
N VAL A 14 -8.61 26.74 -3.48
CA VAL A 14 -7.57 25.70 -3.39
C VAL A 14 -7.97 24.50 -4.25
N LEU A 15 -7.33 24.35 -5.41
CA LEU A 15 -7.52 23.18 -6.27
C LEU A 15 -6.61 22.03 -5.81
N VAL A 16 -7.18 21.00 -5.18
CA VAL A 16 -6.46 19.77 -4.81
C VAL A 16 -6.68 18.73 -5.90
N THR A 17 -5.71 18.57 -6.80
CA THR A 17 -5.70 17.47 -7.77
C THR A 17 -4.88 16.29 -7.23
N PRO A 18 -5.49 15.11 -7.00
CA PRO A 18 -4.75 13.94 -6.55
C PRO A 18 -3.94 13.32 -7.71
N GLN A 19 -2.61 13.30 -7.57
CA GLN A 19 -1.75 12.36 -8.29
C GLN A 19 -0.74 11.75 -7.32
N TYR A 20 -0.73 10.41 -7.30
CA TYR A 20 0.33 9.52 -6.79
C TYR A 20 1.27 10.10 -5.70
N GLY A 21 0.79 10.13 -4.46
CA GLY A 21 1.64 10.14 -3.25
C GLY A 21 2.35 11.45 -2.89
N GLN A 22 2.15 12.56 -3.61
CA GLN A 22 2.77 13.86 -3.28
C GLN A 22 1.76 15.01 -3.41
N PHE A 23 1.55 15.75 -2.31
CA PHE A 23 0.74 16.97 -2.35
C PHE A 23 1.56 18.14 -2.91
N ARG A 24 1.08 18.77 -3.99
CA ARG A 24 1.58 20.07 -4.47
C ARG A 24 0.49 21.12 -4.32
N ILE A 25 0.82 22.23 -3.67
CA ILE A 25 -0.04 23.40 -3.57
C ILE A 25 0.34 24.36 -4.69
N ALA A 26 -0.58 24.61 -5.62
CA ALA A 26 -0.49 25.71 -6.57
C ALA A 26 -1.47 26.80 -6.13
N MET A 27 -0.97 28.02 -5.89
CA MET A 27 -1.83 29.19 -5.73
C MET A 27 -1.98 29.89 -7.07
N GLY A 28 -3.22 30.06 -7.54
CA GLY A 28 -3.56 30.93 -8.65
C GLY A 28 -4.47 32.05 -8.16
N GLU A 29 -4.10 33.30 -8.42
CA GLU A 29 -5.00 34.43 -8.20
C GLU A 29 -6.04 34.49 -9.33
N VAL A 30 -7.32 34.39 -8.98
CA VAL A 30 -8.42 34.68 -9.91
C VAL A 30 -8.73 36.17 -9.83
N LEU A 31 -8.07 36.96 -10.69
CA LEU A 31 -8.42 38.37 -10.86
C LEU A 31 -9.74 38.49 -11.65
N GLY A 32 -10.81 38.83 -10.95
CA GLY A 32 -12.12 39.10 -11.54
C GLY A 32 -12.13 40.40 -12.35
N GLY A 33 -11.79 40.34 -13.63
CA GLY A 33 -11.77 41.49 -14.52
C GLY A 33 -13.14 41.86 -15.08
N CYS A 34 -13.73 42.97 -14.61
CA CYS A 34 -14.80 43.66 -15.35
C CYS A 34 -14.21 44.62 -16.40
N SER A 35 -14.59 44.39 -17.66
CA SER A 35 -14.68 45.35 -18.79
C SER A 35 -13.64 46.48 -18.97
N GLU A 36 -12.99 46.48 -20.14
CA GLU A 36 -13.27 47.53 -21.14
C GLU A 36 -12.92 47.05 -22.56
N GLN A 37 -13.77 47.33 -23.55
CA GLN A 37 -13.43 47.11 -24.96
C GLN A 37 -12.63 48.31 -25.49
N ARG A 38 -11.42 48.06 -25.99
CA ARG A 38 -10.79 48.92 -27.00
C ARG A 38 -10.20 48.06 -28.11
N ASN A 39 -10.62 48.34 -29.34
CA ASN A 39 -9.94 47.86 -30.54
C ASN A 39 -8.53 48.43 -30.57
N ASP A 40 -7.51 47.60 -30.77
CA ASP A 40 -6.45 47.97 -31.70
C ASP A 40 -5.72 46.76 -32.31
N ASN A 41 -5.27 46.95 -33.55
CA ASN A 41 -4.82 45.87 -34.43
C ASN A 41 -3.29 45.89 -34.56
N SER A 42 -2.53 45.08 -33.80
CA SER A 42 -1.13 44.80 -34.17
C SER A 42 -0.49 43.56 -33.54
N ARG A 43 0.02 42.69 -34.43
CA ARG A 43 1.04 41.62 -34.28
C ARG A 43 1.72 41.45 -32.91
N SER A 44 1.53 40.29 -32.28
CA SER A 44 2.35 39.81 -31.16
C SER A 44 3.57 38.99 -31.65
N ARG A 45 4.73 39.21 -30.99
CA ARG A 45 5.88 38.29 -30.95
C ARG A 45 5.98 37.75 -29.51
N PRO A 46 6.41 36.49 -29.29
CA PRO A 46 6.59 35.99 -27.93
C PRO A 46 7.85 36.57 -27.28
N VAL A 47 7.71 37.04 -26.03
CA VAL A 47 8.81 37.40 -25.13
C VAL A 47 8.76 36.44 -23.94
N GLY A 48 9.87 35.76 -23.65
CA GLY A 48 9.96 34.85 -22.51
C GLY A 48 10.20 35.59 -21.20
N SER A 49 9.46 35.22 -20.14
CA SER A 49 9.63 35.75 -18.79
C SER A 49 10.60 34.90 -17.97
N LYS A 50 11.68 35.50 -17.48
CA LYS A 50 12.45 34.95 -16.35
C LYS A 50 11.68 35.20 -15.06
N PHE A 51 11.55 34.18 -14.21
CA PHE A 51 11.24 34.36 -12.79
C PHE A 51 12.53 34.62 -12.00
N SER A 52 12.47 35.46 -10.96
CA SER A 52 13.59 35.79 -10.08
C SER A 52 13.49 35.05 -8.73
N GLU A 53 14.60 34.48 -8.27
CA GLU A 53 14.65 33.60 -7.08
C GLU A 53 14.54 34.34 -5.72
N GLU A 54 14.51 35.68 -5.70
CA GLU A 54 14.53 36.48 -4.46
C GLU A 54 13.22 36.44 -3.63
N GLY A 55 12.16 35.81 -4.14
CA GLY A 55 10.84 35.75 -3.49
C GLY A 55 10.65 34.65 -2.45
N GLU A 56 11.38 33.53 -2.51
CA GLU A 56 11.08 32.36 -1.66
C GLU A 56 11.67 32.42 -0.24
N GLU A 57 12.85 33.03 -0.07
CA GLU A 57 13.59 33.06 1.20
C GLU A 57 12.85 33.85 2.30
N THR A 58 12.24 34.99 1.92
CA THR A 58 11.56 35.89 2.87
C THR A 58 10.25 35.31 3.44
N LEU A 59 9.64 34.33 2.77
CA LEU A 59 8.47 33.60 3.26
C LEU A 59 8.84 32.50 4.27
N LYS A 60 9.93 31.75 4.01
CA LYS A 60 10.42 30.69 4.91
C LYS A 60 10.81 31.23 6.30
N TYR A 61 11.35 32.46 6.37
CA TYR A 61 11.71 33.11 7.65
C TYR A 61 10.48 33.51 8.50
N LYS A 62 9.41 34.01 7.88
CA LYS A 62 8.20 34.50 8.61
C LYS A 62 7.33 33.38 9.19
N MET A 63 7.40 32.14 8.69
CA MET A 63 6.64 31.01 9.26
C MET A 63 7.31 30.38 10.49
N LYS A 64 8.65 30.27 10.54
CA LYS A 64 9.35 29.70 11.72
C LYS A 64 9.14 30.52 13.00
N SER A 65 9.09 31.86 12.89
CA SER A 65 8.93 32.77 14.03
C SER A 65 7.59 32.61 14.78
N LYS A 66 6.50 32.22 14.11
CA LYS A 66 5.17 32.11 14.74
C LYS A 66 4.92 30.80 15.48
N ILE A 67 5.71 29.75 15.23
CA ILE A 67 5.49 28.42 15.81
C ILE A 67 6.19 28.26 17.18
N GLN A 68 7.25 29.01 17.46
CA GLN A 68 7.93 28.97 18.77
C GLN A 68 7.20 29.75 19.89
N ALA A 69 6.21 30.59 19.57
CA ALA A 69 5.54 31.46 20.54
C ALA A 69 4.36 30.80 21.29
N VAL A 70 4.01 29.54 20.99
CA VAL A 70 2.79 28.88 21.49
C VAL A 70 3.07 27.76 22.51
N LEU A 71 4.34 27.38 22.72
CA LEU A 71 4.71 26.18 23.50
C LEU A 71 5.27 26.47 24.91
N LEU A 72 4.84 27.55 25.57
CA LEU A 72 5.47 28.01 26.82
C LEU A 72 4.48 28.66 27.80
N LEU A 73 3.47 27.90 28.28
CA LEU A 73 2.56 28.35 29.36
C LEU A 73 1.67 27.23 29.98
N VAL A 74 2.22 26.21 30.67
CA VAL A 74 1.57 25.52 31.84
C VAL A 74 2.64 24.80 32.69
N VAL A 75 3.22 25.47 33.70
CA VAL A 75 3.85 24.80 34.87
C VAL A 75 3.74 25.74 36.07
N PHE A 76 3.04 25.32 37.13
CA PHE A 76 3.04 25.77 38.55
C PHE A 76 1.76 25.17 39.18
N SER A 77 1.65 24.71 40.43
CA SER A 77 2.60 24.30 41.48
C SER A 77 1.79 23.65 42.61
N PHE A 78 2.35 22.71 43.38
CA PHE A 78 2.44 22.74 44.86
C PHE A 78 2.89 21.40 45.45
N ALA A 79 3.70 21.48 46.51
CA ALA A 79 3.97 20.40 47.44
C ALA A 79 4.14 20.98 48.84
N LEU A 80 3.46 20.40 49.84
CA LEU A 80 3.86 20.50 51.25
C LEU A 80 3.21 19.35 52.04
N ALA A 81 3.94 18.78 52.99
CA ALA A 81 3.52 17.61 53.77
C ALA A 81 3.70 17.84 55.27
N LEU A 82 2.77 17.30 56.07
CA LEU A 82 2.90 17.09 57.52
C LEU A 82 2.15 15.81 57.93
N ALA A 83 2.76 15.04 58.82
CA ALA A 83 2.30 13.77 59.43
C ALA A 83 2.92 13.70 60.86
N PRO A 84 2.69 12.69 61.73
CA PRO A 84 1.98 11.40 61.57
C PRO A 84 0.83 11.22 62.60
N THR A 85 0.03 10.12 62.60
CA THR A 85 0.25 8.79 63.24
C THR A 85 -0.78 7.74 62.72
N SER A 86 -0.77 6.42 62.97
CA SER A 86 0.16 5.47 63.64
C SER A 86 -0.12 4.00 63.24
N TYR A 87 0.93 3.16 63.28
CA TYR A 87 1.01 1.69 63.49
C TYR A 87 -0.14 0.71 63.15
N ALA A 88 0.11 -0.16 62.14
CA ALA A 88 0.19 -1.65 62.24
C ALA A 88 0.52 -2.20 60.82
N GLN A 89 1.75 -2.66 60.53
CA GLN A 89 2.22 -4.06 60.61
C GLN A 89 1.30 -5.10 59.94
N ASP A 90 1.58 -5.46 58.67
CA ASP A 90 2.10 -6.80 58.35
C ASP A 90 2.50 -6.96 56.86
N GLY A 91 3.52 -7.82 56.62
CA GLY A 91 3.88 -8.35 55.29
C GLY A 91 4.96 -7.59 54.49
N PRO A 92 5.95 -8.29 53.89
CA PRO A 92 6.90 -7.67 52.96
C PRO A 92 6.21 -7.38 51.62
N SER A 93 5.61 -6.19 51.50
CA SER A 93 5.07 -5.71 50.24
C SER A 93 6.19 -5.52 49.23
N SER A 94 6.08 -6.19 48.08
CA SER A 94 6.86 -5.85 46.89
C SER A 94 6.51 -4.42 46.51
N SER A 95 7.41 -3.47 46.78
CA SER A 95 7.21 -2.02 46.57
C SER A 95 7.18 -1.59 45.10
N LYS A 96 7.02 -2.55 44.19
CA LYS A 96 6.80 -2.34 42.75
C LYS A 96 5.32 -2.05 42.52
N ASN A 97 4.92 -0.77 42.59
CA ASN A 97 3.61 -0.35 42.08
C ASN A 97 3.48 -0.81 40.61
N PRO A 98 2.46 -1.61 40.24
CA PRO A 98 2.30 -2.08 38.87
C PRO A 98 2.22 -0.95 37.83
N LEU A 99 1.65 0.22 38.20
CA LEU A 99 1.65 1.41 37.34
C LEU A 99 3.05 2.02 37.15
N GLN A 100 3.94 1.90 38.13
CA GLN A 100 5.35 2.35 38.02
C GLN A 100 6.22 1.35 37.24
N VAL A 101 5.85 0.06 37.22
CA VAL A 101 6.46 -0.93 36.32
C VAL A 101 5.98 -0.70 34.88
N ALA A 102 4.68 -0.40 34.69
CA ALA A 102 4.09 -0.12 33.39
C ALA A 102 4.61 1.17 32.73
N THR A 103 5.19 2.11 33.47
CA THR A 103 5.69 3.39 32.91
C THR A 103 7.13 3.36 32.40
N LEU A 104 7.92 2.30 32.65
CA LEU A 104 9.35 2.28 32.27
C LEU A 104 9.85 1.08 31.47
N HIS A 105 8.99 0.10 31.16
CA HIS A 105 9.29 -0.90 30.13
C HIS A 105 8.14 -0.99 29.13
N TRP A 106 8.20 -0.09 28.14
CA TRP A 106 7.42 -0.18 26.90
C TRP A 106 7.89 -1.40 26.12
N TYR A 107 7.32 -2.57 26.45
CA TYR A 107 7.08 -3.54 25.41
C TYR A 107 5.99 -2.94 24.54
N ASP A 108 6.36 -2.46 23.35
CA ASP A 108 5.43 -2.51 22.23
C ASP A 108 5.06 -4.00 22.08
N ALA A 109 3.98 -4.44 22.73
CA ALA A 109 3.47 -5.78 22.49
C ALA A 109 3.17 -5.86 20.98
N ASN A 110 3.61 -6.94 20.32
CA ASN A 110 3.27 -7.22 18.94
C ASN A 110 1.77 -7.62 18.86
N GLN A 111 0.89 -6.67 19.18
CA GLN A 111 -0.54 -6.87 19.25
C GLN A 111 -1.09 -6.96 17.83
N THR A 112 -1.78 -8.05 17.55
CA THR A 112 -2.50 -8.23 16.30
C THR A 112 -3.96 -8.50 16.62
N THR A 113 -4.86 -7.66 16.12
CA THR A 113 -6.29 -7.95 16.18
C THR A 113 -6.64 -8.90 15.03
N GLN A 114 -7.54 -9.87 15.26
CA GLN A 114 -8.00 -10.78 14.20
C GLN A 114 -9.51 -10.71 14.06
N PHE A 115 -9.98 -10.80 12.81
CA PHE A 115 -11.39 -10.78 12.45
C PHE A 115 -11.69 -11.99 11.56
N SER A 116 -12.84 -12.64 11.78
CA SER A 116 -13.20 -13.86 11.04
C SER A 116 -13.62 -13.56 9.60
N VAL A 117 -12.99 -14.23 8.64
CA VAL A 117 -13.38 -14.23 7.22
C VAL A 117 -13.38 -15.68 6.74
N ALA A 118 -14.58 -16.23 6.55
CA ALA A 118 -14.76 -17.64 6.20
C ALA A 118 -14.34 -17.95 4.76
N GLY A 119 -13.95 -19.20 4.51
CA GLY A 119 -13.78 -19.74 3.16
C GLY A 119 -12.36 -19.62 2.59
N PHE A 120 -11.35 -19.70 3.46
CA PHE A 120 -9.93 -19.62 3.09
C PHE A 120 -9.57 -18.28 2.42
N PRO A 121 -9.43 -17.20 3.21
CA PRO A 121 -9.10 -15.87 2.69
C PRO A 121 -7.69 -15.85 2.07
N THR A 122 -7.57 -15.33 0.85
CA THR A 122 -6.35 -15.37 0.03
C THR A 122 -5.85 -13.99 -0.37
N GLY A 123 -6.59 -13.27 -1.21
CA GLY A 123 -6.26 -11.90 -1.62
C GLY A 123 -6.96 -10.86 -0.76
N VAL A 124 -6.32 -9.71 -0.53
CA VAL A 124 -6.97 -8.54 0.07
C VAL A 124 -6.55 -7.25 -0.64
N VAL A 125 -7.49 -6.33 -0.84
CA VAL A 125 -7.24 -4.95 -1.29
C VAL A 125 -8.04 -3.95 -0.47
N PHE A 126 -7.57 -2.71 -0.41
CA PHE A 126 -8.27 -1.58 0.19
C PHE A 126 -8.81 -0.65 -0.91
N ASP A 127 -10.10 -0.29 -0.85
CA ASP A 127 -10.76 0.57 -1.85
C ASP A 127 -10.68 2.08 -1.55
N GLY A 128 -10.00 2.47 -0.46
CA GLY A 128 -9.97 3.83 0.08
C GLY A 128 -10.89 4.04 1.28
N GLU A 129 -11.82 3.13 1.55
CA GLU A 129 -12.73 3.16 2.70
C GLU A 129 -12.88 1.77 3.38
N ASN A 130 -12.85 0.70 2.59
CA ASN A 130 -13.18 -0.67 2.98
C ASN A 130 -12.14 -1.68 2.47
N LEU A 131 -12.01 -2.79 3.19
CA LEU A 131 -11.23 -3.93 2.74
C LEU A 131 -12.12 -4.88 1.95
N TRP A 132 -11.55 -5.45 0.89
CA TRP A 132 -12.16 -6.52 0.10
C TRP A 132 -11.27 -7.73 0.16
N ILE A 133 -11.83 -8.86 0.60
CA ILE A 133 -11.10 -10.10 0.84
C ILE A 133 -11.65 -11.19 -0.08
N ALA A 134 -10.81 -11.80 -0.90
CA ALA A 134 -11.15 -12.99 -1.67
C ALA A 134 -11.09 -14.23 -0.76
N SER A 135 -12.12 -15.06 -0.79
CA SER A 135 -12.22 -16.33 -0.09
C SER A 135 -12.35 -17.45 -1.12
N THR A 136 -11.22 -18.08 -1.48
CA THR A 136 -11.14 -18.98 -2.64
C THR A 136 -12.05 -20.19 -2.51
N PHE A 137 -11.95 -20.94 -1.41
CA PHE A 137 -12.84 -22.09 -1.18
C PHE A 137 -14.25 -21.67 -0.72
N GLY A 138 -14.38 -20.45 -0.20
CA GLY A 138 -15.68 -19.83 0.09
C GLY A 138 -16.48 -19.44 -1.15
N ASN A 139 -15.84 -19.34 -2.33
CA ASN A 139 -16.43 -18.80 -3.56
C ASN A 139 -17.11 -17.42 -3.33
N THR A 140 -16.41 -16.57 -2.57
CA THR A 140 -16.92 -15.24 -2.20
C THR A 140 -15.84 -14.18 -2.17
N ILE A 141 -16.27 -12.92 -2.34
CA ILE A 141 -15.51 -11.75 -1.94
C ILE A 141 -16.27 -11.07 -0.81
N THR A 142 -15.59 -10.79 0.31
CA THR A 142 -16.17 -10.15 1.49
C THR A 142 -15.70 -8.71 1.59
N LYS A 143 -16.64 -7.75 1.71
CA LYS A 143 -16.37 -6.34 2.02
C LYS A 143 -16.45 -6.12 3.52
N LEU A 144 -15.39 -5.56 4.11
CA LEU A 144 -15.17 -5.49 5.57
C LEU A 144 -14.71 -4.09 5.97
N ARG A 145 -15.24 -3.58 7.10
CA ARG A 145 -14.91 -2.24 7.61
C ARG A 145 -13.59 -2.24 8.41
N PRO A 146 -12.55 -1.46 8.04
CA PRO A 146 -11.25 -1.51 8.69
C PRO A 146 -11.22 -1.06 10.16
N SER A 147 -12.20 -0.26 10.59
CA SER A 147 -12.24 0.26 11.97
C SER A 147 -12.46 -0.83 13.02
N ASP A 148 -13.34 -1.79 12.72
CA ASP A 148 -13.90 -2.73 13.70
C ASP A 148 -14.01 -4.18 13.17
N GLY A 149 -13.68 -4.42 11.90
CA GLY A 149 -13.74 -5.74 11.28
C GLY A 149 -15.14 -6.21 10.88
N THR A 150 -16.15 -5.33 10.93
CA THR A 150 -17.52 -5.70 10.58
C THR A 150 -17.62 -6.08 9.10
N THR A 151 -18.13 -7.27 8.80
CA THR A 151 -18.56 -7.64 7.44
C THR A 151 -19.73 -6.76 7.02
N LEU A 152 -19.53 -5.98 5.97
CA LEU A 152 -20.55 -5.08 5.39
C LEU A 152 -21.35 -5.78 4.30
N ALA A 153 -20.72 -6.64 3.51
CA ALA A 153 -21.35 -7.44 2.47
C ALA A 153 -20.50 -8.64 2.08
N THR A 154 -21.12 -9.65 1.47
CA THR A 154 -20.45 -10.81 0.88
C THR A 154 -21.07 -11.08 -0.49
N PHE A 155 -20.22 -11.20 -1.51
CA PHE A 155 -20.60 -11.34 -2.91
C PHE A 155 -20.15 -12.69 -3.44
N ALA A 156 -21.04 -13.42 -4.12
CA ALA A 156 -20.69 -14.70 -4.73
C ALA A 156 -19.82 -14.48 -5.97
N VAL A 157 -18.61 -15.03 -5.96
CA VAL A 157 -17.66 -15.02 -7.08
C VAL A 157 -16.99 -16.39 -7.09
N PRO A 158 -17.00 -17.16 -8.18
CA PRO A 158 -16.36 -18.49 -8.21
C PRO A 158 -14.82 -18.40 -8.15
N GLY A 159 -14.19 -19.18 -7.27
CA GLY A 159 -12.73 -19.35 -7.16
C GLY A 159 -11.84 -18.10 -7.08
N PRO A 160 -12.23 -16.99 -6.40
CA PRO A 160 -11.46 -15.75 -6.38
C PRO A 160 -10.18 -15.96 -5.58
N TYR A 161 -9.05 -15.50 -6.10
CA TYR A 161 -7.74 -15.71 -5.50
C TYR A 161 -7.02 -14.40 -5.21
N ALA A 162 -6.70 -13.63 -6.26
CA ALA A 162 -6.11 -12.30 -6.13
C ALA A 162 -7.11 -11.21 -6.49
N LEU A 163 -6.92 -10.02 -5.91
CA LEU A 163 -7.77 -8.85 -6.12
C LEU A 163 -6.94 -7.64 -6.55
N ALA A 164 -7.54 -6.75 -7.34
CA ALA A 164 -7.04 -5.40 -7.62
C ALA A 164 -8.20 -4.39 -7.56
N PHE A 165 -7.89 -3.13 -7.23
CA PHE A 165 -8.85 -2.02 -7.24
C PHE A 165 -8.43 -1.00 -8.31
N ASP A 166 -9.38 -0.58 -9.16
CA ASP A 166 -9.12 0.37 -10.27
C ASP A 166 -9.51 1.83 -9.97
N GLY A 167 -9.91 2.13 -8.72
CA GLY A 167 -10.47 3.42 -8.31
C GLY A 167 -12.01 3.47 -8.30
N ALA A 168 -12.70 2.50 -8.91
CA ALA A 168 -14.17 2.39 -8.87
C ALA A 168 -14.69 0.94 -8.78
N ASN A 169 -13.86 -0.05 -9.13
CA ASN A 169 -14.23 -1.45 -9.28
C ASN A 169 -13.16 -2.36 -8.69
N ILE A 170 -13.61 -3.48 -8.12
CA ILE A 170 -12.79 -4.60 -7.69
C ILE A 170 -12.69 -5.59 -8.84
N TRP A 171 -11.48 -6.00 -9.16
CA TRP A 171 -11.17 -7.04 -10.15
C TRP A 171 -10.64 -8.26 -9.41
N ALA A 172 -11.22 -9.42 -9.69
CA ALA A 172 -10.89 -10.67 -9.03
C ALA A 172 -10.40 -11.70 -10.05
N GLY A 173 -9.17 -12.18 -9.86
CA GLY A 173 -8.64 -13.32 -10.58
C GLY A 173 -9.28 -14.60 -10.08
N ASN A 174 -9.92 -15.36 -10.95
CA ASN A 174 -10.61 -16.59 -10.58
C ASN A 174 -9.75 -17.80 -10.99
N CYS A 175 -8.98 -18.36 -10.07
CA CYS A 175 -8.01 -19.43 -10.37
C CYS A 175 -8.67 -20.65 -11.05
N ASP A 176 -9.82 -21.09 -10.54
CA ASP A 176 -10.60 -22.19 -11.10
C ASP A 176 -11.42 -21.78 -12.35
N GLY A 177 -11.66 -20.48 -12.53
CA GLY A 177 -12.49 -19.92 -13.60
C GLY A 177 -11.73 -19.53 -14.88
N ASN A 178 -10.39 -19.46 -14.85
CA ASN A 178 -9.54 -19.02 -15.97
C ASN A 178 -9.90 -17.63 -16.52
N ALA A 179 -10.45 -16.76 -15.67
CA ALA A 179 -11.07 -15.49 -16.03
C ALA A 179 -10.93 -14.47 -14.91
N VAL A 180 -11.09 -13.19 -15.23
CA VAL A 180 -11.16 -12.11 -14.24
C VAL A 180 -12.59 -11.59 -14.13
N THR A 181 -13.17 -11.61 -12.92
CA THR A 181 -14.47 -10.99 -12.64
C THR A 181 -14.27 -9.52 -12.27
N LYS A 182 -15.09 -8.62 -12.83
CA LYS A 182 -15.16 -7.21 -12.42
C LYS A 182 -16.43 -6.94 -11.62
N LEU A 183 -16.29 -6.31 -10.46
CA LEU A 183 -17.37 -5.92 -9.55
C LEU A 183 -17.30 -4.42 -9.27
N ARG A 184 -18.43 -3.71 -9.27
CA ARG A 184 -18.44 -2.29 -8.87
C ARG A 184 -18.23 -2.16 -7.36
N ALA A 185 -17.31 -1.29 -6.90
CA ALA A 185 -16.99 -1.19 -5.46
C ALA A 185 -18.10 -0.53 -4.61
N SER A 186 -19.01 0.25 -5.22
CA SER A 186 -20.10 0.90 -4.48
C SER A 186 -21.15 -0.09 -3.95
N ASP A 187 -21.45 -1.16 -4.71
CA ASP A 187 -22.60 -2.04 -4.48
C ASP A 187 -22.32 -3.54 -4.73
N GLY A 188 -21.13 -3.89 -5.23
CA GLY A 188 -20.72 -5.26 -5.56
C GLY A 188 -21.36 -5.85 -6.82
N THR A 189 -22.06 -5.07 -7.64
CA THR A 189 -22.66 -5.53 -8.90
C THR A 189 -21.58 -6.11 -9.81
N ILE A 190 -21.77 -7.36 -10.27
CA ILE A 190 -20.92 -7.97 -11.29
C ILE A 190 -21.11 -7.21 -12.61
N LEU A 191 -20.04 -6.61 -13.12
CA LEU A 191 -20.02 -5.85 -14.37
C LEU A 191 -19.57 -6.68 -15.57
N GLY A 192 -18.89 -7.79 -15.33
CA GLY A 192 -18.43 -8.71 -16.37
C GLY A 192 -17.49 -9.79 -15.84
N SER A 193 -17.26 -10.81 -16.68
CA SER A 193 -16.21 -11.81 -16.48
C SER A 193 -15.45 -11.97 -17.79
N PHE A 194 -14.12 -11.88 -17.71
CA PHE A 194 -13.24 -11.71 -18.86
C PHE A 194 -12.26 -12.89 -18.94
N PRO A 195 -12.41 -13.79 -19.92
CA PRO A 195 -11.49 -14.92 -20.09
C PRO A 195 -10.07 -14.44 -20.39
N VAL A 196 -9.10 -14.95 -19.63
CA VAL A 196 -7.66 -14.68 -19.86
C VAL A 196 -6.80 -15.95 -19.86
N GLY A 197 -7.37 -17.09 -19.45
CA GLY A 197 -6.71 -18.39 -19.45
C GLY A 197 -5.84 -18.63 -18.22
N SER A 198 -5.74 -19.90 -17.79
CA SER A 198 -4.97 -20.39 -16.63
C SER A 198 -5.33 -19.74 -15.28
N CYS A 199 -4.73 -20.21 -14.19
CA CYS A 199 -4.96 -19.66 -12.86
C CYS A 199 -4.49 -18.21 -12.76
N ASN A 200 -5.36 -17.36 -12.21
CA ASN A 200 -5.16 -15.91 -12.07
C ASN A 200 -4.56 -15.56 -10.69
N SER A 201 -3.26 -15.78 -10.53
CA SER A 201 -2.57 -15.71 -9.23
C SER A 201 -2.26 -14.29 -8.74
N ALA A 202 -2.20 -13.28 -9.62
CA ALA A 202 -1.95 -11.88 -9.24
C ALA A 202 -2.63 -10.86 -10.18
N LEU A 203 -2.97 -9.67 -9.67
CA LEU A 203 -3.50 -8.55 -10.47
C LEU A 203 -2.94 -7.21 -9.99
N VAL A 204 -2.65 -6.29 -10.91
CA VAL A 204 -2.34 -4.87 -10.59
C VAL A 204 -2.99 -3.92 -11.57
N PHE A 205 -3.31 -2.71 -11.11
CA PHE A 205 -3.83 -1.63 -11.94
C PHE A 205 -2.70 -0.65 -12.31
N ASP A 206 -2.54 -0.33 -13.60
CA ASP A 206 -1.52 0.61 -14.07
C ASP A 206 -1.98 2.09 -14.13
N GLY A 207 -3.21 2.37 -13.68
CA GLY A 207 -3.88 3.67 -13.85
C GLY A 207 -4.82 3.73 -15.06
N THR A 208 -4.86 2.72 -15.93
CA THR A 208 -5.75 2.62 -17.10
C THR A 208 -6.17 1.18 -17.44
N ASN A 209 -5.36 0.20 -17.09
CA ASN A 209 -5.46 -1.21 -17.45
C ASN A 209 -5.21 -2.08 -16.23
N ILE A 210 -5.88 -3.23 -16.20
CA ILE A 210 -5.61 -4.31 -15.27
C ILE A 210 -4.64 -5.28 -15.93
N TRP A 211 -3.52 -5.51 -15.26
CA TRP A 211 -2.56 -6.54 -15.62
C TRP A 211 -2.82 -7.77 -14.77
N VAL A 212 -2.68 -8.94 -15.37
CA VAL A 212 -3.04 -10.22 -14.77
C VAL A 212 -1.86 -11.17 -14.87
N GLY A 213 -1.43 -11.69 -13.72
CA GLY A 213 -0.49 -12.80 -13.60
C GLY A 213 -1.23 -14.09 -13.89
N ALA A 214 -0.78 -14.79 -14.93
CA ALA A 214 -1.29 -16.08 -15.37
C ALA A 214 -0.11 -16.87 -16.00
N HIS A 215 -0.37 -17.85 -16.86
CA HIS A 215 0.68 -18.46 -17.72
C HIS A 215 1.50 -17.40 -18.45
N ASN A 216 0.81 -16.42 -19.04
CA ASN A 216 1.37 -15.21 -19.62
C ASN A 216 0.91 -14.01 -18.79
N ILE A 217 1.58 -12.88 -18.95
CA ILE A 217 1.06 -11.61 -18.46
C ILE A 217 0.00 -11.10 -19.42
N VAL A 218 -1.24 -10.94 -18.95
CA VAL A 218 -2.37 -10.47 -19.79
C VAL A 218 -2.75 -9.05 -19.39
N LYS A 219 -2.99 -8.18 -20.39
CA LYS A 219 -3.41 -6.79 -20.21
C LYS A 219 -4.87 -6.62 -20.60
N LEU A 220 -5.72 -6.27 -19.64
CA LEU A 220 -7.13 -5.93 -19.84
C LEU A 220 -7.34 -4.42 -19.71
N ARG A 221 -8.09 -3.81 -20.62
CA ARG A 221 -8.50 -2.40 -20.49
C ARG A 221 -9.48 -2.24 -19.33
N ALA A 222 -9.23 -1.33 -18.38
CA ALA A 222 -10.06 -1.25 -17.18
C ALA A 222 -11.47 -0.68 -17.43
N SER A 223 -11.73 0.02 -18.53
CA SER A 223 -13.09 0.52 -18.81
C SER A 223 -14.09 -0.62 -19.03
N ASP A 224 -13.73 -1.61 -19.84
CA ASP A 224 -14.64 -2.61 -20.42
C ASP A 224 -14.11 -4.06 -20.42
N GLY A 225 -12.90 -4.29 -19.89
CA GLY A 225 -12.28 -5.62 -19.81
C GLY A 225 -11.78 -6.17 -21.16
N ALA A 226 -11.67 -5.34 -22.20
CA ALA A 226 -11.12 -5.77 -23.48
C ALA A 226 -9.66 -6.22 -23.34
N ASN A 227 -9.33 -7.41 -23.86
CA ASN A 227 -7.95 -7.91 -23.89
C ASN A 227 -7.12 -7.11 -24.91
N LEU A 228 -6.06 -6.48 -24.43
CA LEU A 228 -5.14 -5.64 -25.20
C LEU A 228 -3.82 -6.34 -25.55
N GLY A 229 -3.56 -7.53 -25.01
CA GLY A 229 -2.33 -8.27 -25.24
C GLY A 229 -2.06 -9.36 -24.22
N SER A 230 -1.31 -10.37 -24.64
CA SER A 230 -0.76 -11.44 -23.80
C SER A 230 0.74 -11.52 -24.08
N PHE A 231 1.55 -11.47 -23.03
CA PHE A 231 3.00 -11.33 -23.09
C PHE A 231 3.65 -12.50 -22.36
N ASP A 232 4.44 -13.27 -23.11
CA ASP A 232 5.21 -14.39 -22.56
C ASP A 232 6.39 -13.84 -21.72
N VAL A 233 6.56 -14.42 -20.53
CA VAL A 233 7.63 -14.09 -19.57
C VAL A 233 8.51 -15.30 -19.23
N GLY A 234 8.30 -16.45 -19.89
CA GLY A 234 8.96 -17.72 -19.62
C GLY A 234 8.21 -18.63 -18.63
N ASN A 235 6.98 -18.27 -18.26
CA ASN A 235 6.13 -19.07 -17.37
C ASN A 235 5.31 -20.11 -18.16
N SER A 236 4.73 -21.10 -17.47
CA SER A 236 3.95 -22.17 -18.12
C SER A 236 2.54 -22.29 -17.52
N VAL A 237 1.63 -22.98 -18.20
CA VAL A 237 0.25 -23.22 -17.70
C VAL A 237 0.24 -23.90 -16.32
N TYR A 238 1.26 -24.69 -16.01
CA TYR A 238 1.43 -25.38 -14.72
C TYR A 238 2.22 -24.57 -13.69
N ASN A 239 2.76 -23.42 -14.06
CA ASN A 239 3.58 -22.53 -13.23
C ASN A 239 3.30 -21.06 -13.65
N PRO A 240 2.15 -20.49 -13.28
CA PRO A 240 1.80 -19.10 -13.61
C PRO A 240 2.67 -18.11 -12.83
N SER A 241 2.62 -16.83 -13.23
CA SER A 241 3.28 -15.74 -12.49
C SER A 241 2.56 -15.49 -11.17
N GLU A 242 3.09 -16.00 -10.05
CA GLU A 242 2.47 -15.89 -8.72
C GLU A 242 2.35 -14.45 -8.19
N GLY A 243 3.11 -13.51 -8.76
CA GLY A 243 3.15 -12.13 -8.34
C GLY A 243 3.52 -11.19 -9.47
N ILE A 244 2.85 -10.05 -9.52
CA ILE A 244 3.17 -8.95 -10.42
C ILE A 244 3.17 -7.61 -9.67
N ALA A 245 3.99 -6.66 -10.13
CA ALA A 245 4.04 -5.30 -9.58
C ALA A 245 4.13 -4.26 -10.70
N PHE A 246 3.59 -3.07 -10.49
CA PHE A 246 3.70 -1.93 -11.40
C PHE A 246 4.60 -0.85 -10.79
N ASP A 247 5.63 -0.41 -11.52
CA ASP A 247 6.61 0.58 -11.05
C ASP A 247 6.29 2.04 -11.46
N GLY A 248 5.09 2.28 -11.98
CA GLY A 248 4.69 3.57 -12.57
C GLY A 248 4.97 3.68 -14.07
N SER A 249 5.68 2.73 -14.70
CA SER A 249 5.86 2.67 -16.16
C SER A 249 6.02 1.25 -16.73
N ASN A 250 6.32 0.28 -15.89
CA ASN A 250 6.66 -1.09 -16.27
C ASN A 250 5.99 -2.09 -15.31
N ILE A 251 5.67 -3.26 -15.85
CA ILE A 251 5.21 -4.42 -15.11
C ILE A 251 6.41 -5.31 -14.80
N TRP A 252 6.46 -5.81 -13.59
CA TRP A 252 7.39 -6.82 -13.14
C TRP A 252 6.60 -8.09 -12.85
N ALA A 253 7.09 -9.24 -13.33
CA ALA A 253 6.44 -10.54 -13.21
C ALA A 253 7.39 -11.56 -12.59
N SER A 254 6.95 -12.28 -11.55
CA SER A 254 7.74 -13.37 -10.98
C SER A 254 7.71 -14.57 -11.93
N ASN A 255 8.88 -15.17 -12.16
CA ASN A 255 9.01 -16.35 -12.99
C ASN A 255 9.09 -17.58 -12.08
N THR A 256 7.99 -17.91 -11.41
CA THR A 256 7.96 -18.97 -10.40
C THR A 256 7.99 -20.34 -11.09
N HIS A 257 8.84 -21.26 -10.63
CA HIS A 257 8.78 -22.67 -11.03
C HIS A 257 8.62 -23.54 -9.78
N ALA A 258 7.48 -24.25 -9.67
CA ALA A 258 7.10 -25.03 -8.50
C ALA A 258 8.08 -26.19 -8.19
N ASN A 259 8.82 -26.66 -9.21
CA ASN A 259 9.65 -27.86 -9.15
C ASN A 259 11.16 -27.60 -9.33
N GLY A 260 11.67 -26.43 -8.93
CA GLY A 260 13.11 -26.21 -8.70
C GLY A 260 14.05 -26.09 -9.92
N GLY A 261 13.54 -26.21 -11.15
CA GLY A 261 14.26 -25.72 -12.34
C GLY A 261 14.14 -24.19 -12.45
N SER A 262 15.15 -23.54 -13.07
CA SER A 262 15.27 -22.16 -13.66
C SER A 262 14.43 -20.93 -13.22
N GLY A 263 13.38 -21.06 -12.41
CA GLY A 263 12.41 -20.02 -12.03
C GLY A 263 12.81 -19.22 -10.80
N ASN A 264 14.03 -18.66 -10.82
CA ASN A 264 14.58 -17.81 -9.76
C ASN A 264 14.85 -16.40 -10.32
N THR A 265 13.90 -15.89 -11.11
CA THR A 265 14.03 -14.62 -11.83
C THR A 265 12.73 -13.81 -11.78
N VAL A 266 12.86 -12.51 -12.08
CA VAL A 266 11.75 -11.59 -12.34
C VAL A 266 11.95 -10.98 -13.72
N THR A 267 10.91 -11.02 -14.55
CA THR A 267 10.90 -10.36 -15.87
C THR A 267 10.32 -8.96 -15.76
N LYS A 268 10.98 -7.96 -16.35
CA LYS A 268 10.49 -6.59 -16.49
C LYS A 268 9.95 -6.35 -17.90
N LEU A 269 8.74 -5.83 -18.01
CA LEU A 269 8.03 -5.52 -19.25
C LEU A 269 7.60 -4.05 -19.26
N ARG A 270 7.79 -3.33 -20.36
CA ARG A 270 7.26 -1.95 -20.48
C ARG A 270 5.74 -1.97 -20.57
N ALA A 271 5.04 -1.15 -19.78
CA ALA A 271 3.58 -1.20 -19.74
C ALA A 271 2.90 -0.68 -21.03
N SER A 272 3.57 0.15 -21.84
CA SER A 272 2.99 0.70 -23.08
C SER A 272 2.76 -0.36 -24.16
N ASP A 273 3.70 -1.29 -24.34
CA ASP A 273 3.79 -2.21 -25.48
C ASP A 273 4.08 -3.67 -25.09
N GLY A 274 4.37 -3.94 -23.81
CA GLY A 274 4.74 -5.27 -23.31
C GLY A 274 6.17 -5.71 -23.67
N ALA A 275 7.01 -4.82 -24.19
CA ALA A 275 8.39 -5.17 -24.55
C ALA A 275 9.21 -5.57 -23.32
N ILE A 276 9.88 -6.73 -23.39
CA ILE A 276 10.78 -7.21 -22.34
C ILE A 276 11.98 -6.26 -22.23
N LEU A 277 12.20 -5.70 -21.04
CA LEU A 277 13.29 -4.77 -20.74
C LEU A 277 14.46 -5.44 -19.99
N GLY A 278 14.23 -6.61 -19.41
CA GLY A 278 15.25 -7.38 -18.71
C GLY A 278 14.67 -8.55 -17.92
N ILE A 279 15.55 -9.49 -17.57
CA ILE A 279 15.25 -10.63 -16.69
C ILE A 279 16.34 -10.61 -15.61
N PHE A 280 15.92 -10.57 -14.34
CA PHE A 280 16.80 -10.31 -13.21
C PHE A 280 16.76 -11.46 -12.22
N THR A 281 17.92 -11.89 -11.71
CA THR A 281 18.02 -13.01 -10.77
C THR A 281 17.63 -12.59 -9.35
N VAL A 282 16.87 -13.45 -8.69
CA VAL A 282 16.39 -13.30 -7.31
C VAL A 282 16.60 -14.61 -6.55
N GLY A 283 16.01 -14.76 -5.36
CA GLY A 283 16.06 -16.02 -4.62
C GLY A 283 15.15 -17.10 -5.20
N SER A 284 15.13 -18.25 -4.53
CA SER A 284 14.40 -19.43 -4.97
C SER A 284 12.89 -19.29 -4.78
N LYS A 285 12.14 -19.65 -5.82
CA LYS A 285 10.67 -19.57 -5.89
C LYS A 285 10.16 -18.16 -5.49
N PRO A 286 10.36 -17.13 -6.33
CA PRO A 286 9.78 -15.82 -6.10
C PRO A 286 8.25 -15.94 -6.14
N GLU A 287 7.54 -15.44 -5.12
CA GLU A 287 6.07 -15.45 -5.07
C GLU A 287 5.49 -14.07 -5.36
N ALA A 288 5.56 -13.13 -4.41
CA ALA A 288 4.92 -11.82 -4.52
C ALA A 288 5.93 -10.66 -4.64
N MET A 289 5.44 -9.49 -5.06
CA MET A 289 6.26 -8.29 -5.24
C MET A 289 5.56 -7.00 -4.78
N ALA A 290 6.35 -6.08 -4.23
CA ALA A 290 5.92 -4.73 -3.88
C ALA A 290 6.88 -3.68 -4.47
N PHE A 291 6.35 -2.52 -4.86
CA PHE A 291 7.12 -1.36 -5.31
C PHE A 291 7.14 -0.29 -4.21
N ASP A 292 8.33 0.21 -3.84
CA ASP A 292 8.49 1.22 -2.78
C ASP A 292 8.59 2.68 -3.31
N GLY A 293 8.43 2.89 -4.62
CA GLY A 293 8.66 4.17 -5.30
C GLY A 293 10.03 4.28 -5.99
N ALA A 294 10.99 3.41 -5.68
CA ALA A 294 12.33 3.36 -6.30
C ALA A 294 12.83 1.95 -6.61
N ASN A 295 12.32 0.93 -5.92
CA ASN A 295 12.79 -0.45 -5.90
C ASN A 295 11.62 -1.44 -5.89
N ILE A 296 11.86 -2.61 -6.48
CA ILE A 296 10.99 -3.78 -6.41
C ILE A 296 11.52 -4.70 -5.32
N TRP A 297 10.66 -5.09 -4.39
CA TRP A 297 10.93 -6.05 -3.34
C TRP A 297 10.23 -7.35 -3.67
N VAL A 298 10.97 -8.46 -3.68
CA VAL A 298 10.53 -9.78 -4.17
C VAL A 298 10.61 -10.79 -3.04
N SER A 299 9.50 -11.41 -2.64
CA SER A 299 9.50 -12.49 -1.65
C SER A 299 9.96 -13.80 -2.29
N ASN A 300 11.00 -14.41 -1.73
CA ASN A 300 11.60 -15.65 -2.24
C ASN A 300 11.21 -16.81 -1.32
N ASN A 301 10.08 -17.45 -1.64
CA ASN A 301 9.39 -18.41 -0.78
C ASN A 301 10.29 -19.57 -0.32
N GLN A 302 11.05 -20.19 -1.23
CA GLN A 302 11.93 -21.31 -0.86
C GLN A 302 13.26 -20.86 -0.22
N SER A 303 13.70 -19.61 -0.44
CA SER A 303 14.92 -19.08 0.20
C SER A 303 14.71 -18.53 1.61
N GLY A 304 13.47 -18.19 2.00
CA GLY A 304 13.20 -17.52 3.28
C GLY A 304 13.67 -16.06 3.32
N THR A 305 13.82 -15.44 2.15
CA THR A 305 14.39 -14.10 1.97
C THR A 305 13.47 -13.17 1.17
N VAL A 306 13.76 -11.88 1.22
CA VAL A 306 13.30 -10.89 0.24
C VAL A 306 14.51 -10.33 -0.51
N THR A 307 14.42 -10.21 -1.83
CA THR A 307 15.41 -9.52 -2.67
C THR A 307 14.92 -8.12 -3.03
N GLN A 308 15.77 -7.12 -2.88
CA GLN A 308 15.53 -5.74 -3.32
C GLN A 308 16.24 -5.50 -4.65
N LEU A 309 15.48 -5.19 -5.70
CA LEU A 309 15.97 -4.80 -7.02
C LEU A 309 15.69 -3.31 -7.25
N ARG A 310 16.68 -2.54 -7.71
CA ARG A 310 16.47 -1.14 -8.07
C ARG A 310 15.59 -1.05 -9.32
N ALA A 311 14.45 -0.36 -9.26
CA ALA A 311 13.46 -0.42 -10.33
C ALA A 311 13.95 0.19 -11.66
N ARG A 312 14.91 1.12 -11.66
CA ARG A 312 15.38 1.75 -12.90
C ARG A 312 16.06 0.75 -13.86
N ASP A 313 16.84 -0.18 -13.33
CA ASP A 313 17.79 -1.03 -14.06
C ASP A 313 17.83 -2.50 -13.59
N GLY A 314 17.04 -2.86 -12.58
CA GLY A 314 16.98 -4.21 -12.02
C GLY A 314 18.22 -4.64 -11.23
N ALA A 315 19.12 -3.71 -10.89
CA ALA A 315 20.31 -4.02 -10.12
C ALA A 315 19.95 -4.46 -8.69
N THR A 316 20.44 -5.62 -8.25
CA THR A 316 20.25 -6.12 -6.89
C THR A 316 20.92 -5.20 -5.87
N LEU A 317 20.13 -4.64 -4.95
CA LEU A 317 20.61 -3.78 -3.86
C LEU A 317 20.86 -4.56 -2.56
N GLY A 318 20.15 -5.68 -2.37
CA GLY A 318 20.35 -6.56 -1.23
C GLY A 318 19.39 -7.74 -1.23
N THR A 319 19.69 -8.73 -0.38
CA THR A 319 18.82 -9.86 -0.07
C THR A 319 18.80 -10.05 1.45
N PHE A 320 17.60 -10.15 2.03
CA PHE A 320 17.39 -10.03 3.47
C PHE A 320 16.57 -11.21 3.99
N ALA A 321 16.95 -11.81 5.11
CA ALA A 321 16.18 -12.88 5.74
C ALA A 321 14.92 -12.33 6.41
N VAL A 322 13.79 -13.03 6.28
CA VAL A 322 12.48 -12.59 6.79
C VAL A 322 11.72 -13.64 7.59
N GLY A 323 11.86 -14.91 7.24
CA GLY A 323 11.10 -16.03 7.82
C GLY A 323 11.01 -17.21 6.87
N ILE A 324 10.24 -18.23 7.26
CA ILE A 324 10.03 -19.47 6.51
C ILE A 324 8.83 -19.31 5.57
N LEU A 325 9.01 -19.66 4.30
CA LEU A 325 8.01 -19.57 3.24
C LEU A 325 7.34 -18.17 3.16
N PRO A 326 8.13 -17.09 2.96
CA PRO A 326 7.58 -15.76 2.71
C PRO A 326 6.75 -15.78 1.42
N ASN A 327 5.53 -15.26 1.52
CA ASN A 327 4.55 -15.24 0.45
C ASN A 327 4.14 -13.77 0.19
N GLY A 328 3.03 -13.28 0.76
CA GLY A 328 2.56 -11.92 0.52
C GLY A 328 3.53 -10.84 0.99
N ILE A 329 3.59 -9.73 0.24
CA ILE A 329 4.48 -8.60 0.52
C ILE A 329 3.78 -7.27 0.20
N ALA A 330 3.95 -6.26 1.07
CA ALA A 330 3.40 -4.91 0.86
C ALA A 330 4.35 -3.82 1.36
N PHE A 331 4.12 -2.59 0.90
CA PHE A 331 4.82 -1.38 1.33
C PHE A 331 3.84 -0.44 2.05
N ASP A 332 4.19 0.05 3.24
CA ASP A 332 3.36 0.99 4.03
C ASP A 332 3.67 2.48 3.80
N GLY A 333 4.51 2.79 2.80
CA GLY A 333 5.07 4.12 2.58
C GLY A 333 6.44 4.36 3.23
N VAL A 334 6.88 3.49 4.16
CA VAL A 334 8.18 3.59 4.85
C VAL A 334 8.88 2.23 5.03
N ASN A 335 8.12 1.15 5.16
CA ASN A 335 8.56 -0.18 5.54
C ASN A 335 7.95 -1.24 4.62
N ILE A 336 8.67 -2.34 4.46
CA ILE A 336 8.21 -3.53 3.74
C ILE A 336 7.69 -4.54 4.76
N TRP A 337 6.51 -5.10 4.52
CA TRP A 337 5.87 -6.08 5.38
C TRP A 337 5.70 -7.38 4.61
N VAL A 338 6.10 -8.49 5.22
CA VAL A 338 6.23 -9.79 4.55
C VAL A 338 5.52 -10.86 5.37
N ALA A 339 4.50 -11.50 4.80
CA ALA A 339 3.81 -12.63 5.40
C ALA A 339 4.66 -13.91 5.26
N ASN A 340 4.96 -14.59 6.37
CA ASN A 340 5.73 -15.83 6.43
C ASN A 340 4.79 -17.01 6.70
N SER A 341 4.31 -17.63 5.62
CA SER A 341 3.29 -18.69 5.67
C SER A 341 3.72 -19.90 6.52
N GLY A 342 5.02 -20.20 6.56
CA GLY A 342 5.60 -21.30 7.33
C GLY A 342 5.90 -20.98 8.80
N ASN A 343 5.78 -19.71 9.23
CA ASN A 343 5.94 -19.32 10.63
C ASN A 343 4.66 -18.80 11.31
N ASN A 344 3.58 -18.53 10.55
CA ASN A 344 2.42 -17.79 11.04
C ASN A 344 2.81 -16.41 11.60
N THR A 345 3.70 -15.71 10.90
CA THR A 345 4.18 -14.37 11.28
C THR A 345 4.20 -13.40 10.11
N VAL A 346 4.28 -12.11 10.44
CA VAL A 346 4.62 -11.04 9.50
C VAL A 346 5.93 -10.40 9.93
N THR A 347 6.88 -10.24 9.02
CA THR A 347 8.13 -9.52 9.28
C THR A 347 8.08 -8.13 8.64
N LYS A 348 8.22 -7.10 9.47
CA LYS A 348 8.44 -5.71 9.08
C LYS A 348 9.92 -5.46 8.88
N LEU A 349 10.33 -5.19 7.65
CA LEU A 349 11.66 -4.69 7.29
C LEU A 349 11.62 -3.16 7.21
N ARG A 350 12.36 -2.49 8.09
CA ARG A 350 12.58 -1.05 7.98
C ARG A 350 13.81 -0.76 7.13
N VAL A 351 13.60 -0.09 6.00
CA VAL A 351 14.69 0.50 5.21
C VAL A 351 15.28 1.66 6.01
N SER A 352 16.60 1.70 6.19
CA SER A 352 17.27 2.81 6.90
C SER A 352 18.36 3.42 6.03
N GLU A 353 18.43 4.75 6.01
CA GLU A 353 19.32 5.53 5.14
C GLU A 353 20.81 5.39 5.53
N GLU A 354 21.10 4.92 6.75
CA GLU A 354 22.43 4.91 7.36
C GLU A 354 23.33 3.73 6.91
N GLY A 355 22.94 2.95 5.89
CA GLY A 355 23.72 1.82 5.38
C GLY A 355 23.82 0.60 6.32
N ILE A 356 23.26 0.69 7.52
CA ILE A 356 22.99 -0.47 8.38
C ILE A 356 21.83 -1.25 7.74
N GLY A 357 22.00 -2.57 7.59
CA GLY A 357 20.99 -3.45 6.98
C GLY A 357 19.61 -3.35 7.66
N PRO A 358 18.53 -3.74 6.96
CA PRO A 358 17.17 -3.46 7.40
C PRO A 358 16.89 -4.07 8.77
N ARG A 359 16.41 -3.23 9.69
CA ARG A 359 15.97 -3.71 11.01
C ARG A 359 14.67 -4.47 10.83
N SER A 360 14.68 -5.76 11.19
CA SER A 360 13.51 -6.62 11.16
C SER A 360 12.78 -6.64 12.51
N ARG A 361 11.45 -6.65 12.45
CA ARG A 361 10.58 -6.91 13.61
C ARG A 361 9.48 -7.87 13.17
N THR A 362 9.19 -8.89 13.97
CA THR A 362 8.27 -9.96 13.60
C THR A 362 7.05 -9.96 14.52
N PHE A 363 5.86 -10.13 13.93
CA PHE A 363 4.55 -10.10 14.58
C PHE A 363 3.85 -11.45 14.35
N PRO A 364 3.25 -12.09 15.37
CA PRO A 364 2.45 -13.29 15.17
C PRO A 364 1.14 -12.95 14.46
N VAL A 365 0.64 -13.83 13.59
CA VAL A 365 -0.67 -13.67 12.93
C VAL A 365 -1.48 -14.98 12.99
N GLY A 366 -2.55 -15.11 12.21
CA GLY A 366 -3.31 -16.35 12.11
C GLY A 366 -2.53 -17.46 11.37
N THR A 367 -3.16 -18.61 11.22
CA THR A 367 -2.52 -19.80 10.62
C THR A 367 -2.50 -19.70 9.11
N PHE A 368 -1.31 -19.92 8.53
CA PHE A 368 -1.03 -19.88 7.10
C PHE A 368 -1.38 -18.51 6.48
N PRO A 369 -0.63 -17.44 6.83
CA PRO A 369 -0.74 -16.16 6.15
C PRO A 369 -0.22 -16.28 4.71
N VAL A 370 -1.07 -15.99 3.72
CA VAL A 370 -0.84 -16.24 2.29
C VAL A 370 -0.50 -14.94 1.52
N ASN A 371 -0.93 -14.81 0.28
CA ASN A 371 -0.55 -13.74 -0.64
C ASN A 371 -1.09 -12.36 -0.22
N GLY A 372 -2.25 -12.31 0.46
CA GLY A 372 -2.92 -11.08 0.83
C GLY A 372 -2.23 -10.33 1.97
N VAL A 373 -1.45 -9.31 1.60
CA VAL A 373 -0.96 -8.25 2.49
C VAL A 373 -1.38 -6.90 1.90
N ALA A 374 -2.14 -6.10 2.64
CA ALA A 374 -2.58 -4.77 2.21
C ALA A 374 -2.31 -3.71 3.28
N PHE A 375 -2.21 -2.44 2.87
CA PHE A 375 -2.09 -1.29 3.75
C PHE A 375 -3.29 -0.36 3.55
N ASP A 376 -3.96 0.03 4.64
CA ASP A 376 -5.16 0.89 4.59
C ASP A 376 -4.86 2.40 4.75
N GLY A 377 -3.59 2.78 4.81
CA GLY A 377 -3.14 4.14 5.12
C GLY A 377 -2.71 4.33 6.59
N ALA A 378 -3.02 3.39 7.48
CA ALA A 378 -2.61 3.41 8.89
C ALA A 378 -2.16 2.05 9.45
N ASN A 379 -2.75 0.95 8.99
CA ASN A 379 -2.58 -0.42 9.51
C ASN A 379 -2.26 -1.40 8.37
N VAL A 380 -1.57 -2.48 8.69
CA VAL A 380 -1.32 -3.58 7.75
C VAL A 380 -2.28 -4.74 7.99
N TRP A 381 -2.84 -5.26 6.91
CA TRP A 381 -3.87 -6.29 6.91
C TRP A 381 -3.36 -7.55 6.22
N VAL A 382 -3.50 -8.70 6.87
CA VAL A 382 -2.93 -9.98 6.40
C VAL A 382 -3.95 -11.10 6.47
N THR A 383 -4.23 -11.73 5.33
CA THR A 383 -5.18 -12.86 5.23
C THR A 383 -4.52 -14.16 5.69
N ASN A 384 -5.20 -14.87 6.60
CA ASN A 384 -4.75 -16.13 7.18
C ASN A 384 -5.68 -17.26 6.71
N GLY A 385 -5.25 -17.98 5.66
CA GLY A 385 -6.11 -18.90 4.92
C GLY A 385 -6.66 -20.04 5.79
N VAL A 386 -5.79 -20.69 6.57
CA VAL A 386 -6.18 -21.87 7.38
C VAL A 386 -6.99 -21.49 8.60
N SER A 387 -6.67 -20.39 9.29
CA SER A 387 -7.45 -19.94 10.46
C SER A 387 -8.77 -19.24 10.09
N ASN A 388 -9.04 -18.99 8.80
CA ASN A 388 -10.21 -18.24 8.33
C ASN A 388 -10.35 -16.86 9.02
N THR A 389 -9.22 -16.14 9.11
CA THR A 389 -9.16 -14.81 9.72
C THR A 389 -8.37 -13.83 8.85
N ILE A 390 -8.61 -12.53 9.05
CA ILE A 390 -7.69 -11.47 8.64
C ILE A 390 -7.09 -10.81 9.90
N SER A 391 -5.78 -10.63 9.91
CA SER A 391 -5.03 -9.95 10.98
C SER A 391 -4.85 -8.48 10.65
N LYS A 392 -4.92 -7.62 11.67
CA LYS A 392 -4.59 -6.19 11.64
C LYS A 392 -3.37 -5.93 12.53
N LEU A 393 -2.38 -5.20 12.00
CA LEU A 393 -1.08 -4.87 12.59
C LEU A 393 -0.82 -3.36 12.58
#